data_AF-A0AAU3VEQ8-F1
#
_entry.id   AF-A0AAU3VEQ8-F1
#
_cell.length_a   1.000
_cell.length_b   1.000
_cell.length_c   1.000
_cell.angle_alpha   90.00
_cell.angle_beta   90.00
_cell.angle_gamma   90.00
#
_symmetry.space_group_name_H-M   'P 1'
#
loop_
_entity.id
_entity.type
_entity.pdbx_description
1 polymer ?
#
loop_
_entity_poly.entity_id
_entity_poly.type
_entity_poly.pdbx_seq_one_letter_code
_entity_poly.pdbx_strand_id
1 'polypeptide(L)'
;MNEEHSANRAEATLEPYARAARGCTAALAFAFAVLVVLFSFGGTIEMESFPGLRENMGPVIVYMLVFAALVGVGGLALSGWRSYGGWAAVACIGALMALRMWTLAPALHCWSYDSVGRNDDGSYYCVNRGDMLP
;
A
#
# COMPACT_ATOMS: atom_id res chain seq x y z
N MET A 1 -17.20 47.70 14.06
CA MET A 1 -16.05 47.88 13.14
C MET A 1 -14.72 47.29 13.67
N ASN A 2 -14.52 47.15 15.00
CA ASN A 2 -13.31 46.52 15.53
C ASN A 2 -13.31 44.98 15.51
N GLU A 3 -14.49 44.33 15.54
CA GLU A 3 -14.59 42.86 15.60
C GLU A 3 -14.18 42.16 14.29
N GLU A 4 -14.54 42.70 13.13
CA GLU A 4 -14.10 42.17 11.82
C GLU A 4 -12.58 42.24 11.64
N HIS A 5 -11.93 43.27 12.19
CA HIS A 5 -10.47 43.40 12.12
C HIS A 5 -9.76 42.39 13.03
N SER A 6 -10.35 42.04 14.18
CA SER A 6 -9.84 40.96 15.03
C SER A 6 -10.04 39.57 14.43
N ALA A 7 -11.19 39.31 13.78
CA ALA A 7 -11.47 38.02 13.15
C ALA A 7 -10.54 37.76 11.95
N ASN A 8 -10.39 38.74 11.04
CA ASN A 8 -9.49 38.62 9.88
C ASN A 8 -8.02 38.42 10.29
N ARG A 9 -7.58 39.02 11.41
CA ARG A 9 -6.22 38.87 11.91
C ARG A 9 -6.00 37.50 12.55
N ALA A 10 -7.03 36.88 13.13
CA ALA A 10 -6.98 35.51 13.67
C ALA A 10 -7.03 34.43 12.57
N GLU A 11 -7.80 34.63 11.50
CA GLU A 11 -7.81 33.71 10.34
C GLU A 11 -6.46 33.72 9.61
N ALA A 12 -5.85 34.90 9.44
CA ALA A 12 -4.54 35.04 8.81
C ALA A 12 -3.40 34.36 9.59
N THR A 13 -3.50 34.27 10.92
CA THR A 13 -2.49 33.60 11.75
C THR A 13 -2.67 32.08 11.79
N LEU A 14 -3.87 31.55 11.57
CA LEU A 14 -4.17 30.10 11.61
C LEU A 14 -3.93 29.38 10.27
N GLU A 15 -4.07 30.07 9.14
CA GLU A 15 -3.79 29.57 7.78
C GLU A 15 -2.45 28.79 7.65
N PRO A 16 -1.29 29.31 8.13
CA PRO A 16 -0.02 28.59 8.02
C PRO A 16 0.03 27.31 8.86
N TYR A 17 -0.59 27.29 10.05
CA TYR A 17 -0.65 26.09 10.90
C TYR A 17 -1.54 25.01 10.28
N ALA A 18 -2.69 25.39 9.73
CA ALA A 18 -3.59 24.45 9.06
C ALA A 18 -2.93 23.83 7.81
N ARG A 19 -2.17 24.62 7.04
CA ARG A 19 -1.40 24.15 5.88
C ARG A 19 -0.26 23.21 6.29
N ALA A 20 0.48 23.55 7.34
CA ALA A 20 1.55 22.69 7.88
C ALA A 20 1.01 21.37 8.44
N ALA A 21 -0.10 21.42 9.19
CA ALA A 21 -0.76 20.23 9.73
C ALA A 21 -1.20 19.28 8.60
N ARG A 22 -1.85 19.80 7.55
CA ARG A 22 -2.25 19.00 6.37
C ARG A 22 -1.04 18.36 5.67
N GLY A 23 0.05 19.10 5.51
CA GLY A 23 1.29 18.57 4.93
C GLY A 23 1.90 17.45 5.77
N CYS A 24 1.93 17.60 7.10
CA CYS A 24 2.44 16.59 8.02
C CYS A 24 1.56 15.32 8.03
N THR A 25 0.25 15.48 8.05
CA THR A 25 -0.69 14.34 7.95
C THR A 25 -0.56 13.62 6.61
N ALA A 26 -0.39 14.36 5.50
CA ALA A 26 -0.14 13.75 4.19
C ALA A 26 1.17 12.95 4.17
N ALA A 27 2.25 13.48 4.74
CA ALA A 27 3.52 12.79 4.85
C ALA A 27 3.40 11.48 5.66
N LEU A 28 2.67 11.51 6.78
CA LEU A 28 2.39 10.31 7.58
C LEU A 28 1.57 9.28 6.79
N ALA A 29 0.55 9.73 6.05
CA ALA A 29 -0.25 8.84 5.21
C ALA A 29 0.60 8.14 4.13
N PHE A 30 1.47 8.89 3.45
CA PHE A 30 2.39 8.32 2.45
C PHE A 30 3.41 7.38 3.08
N ALA A 31 4.02 7.76 4.21
CA ALA A 31 4.96 6.90 4.93
C ALA A 31 4.29 5.58 5.34
N PHE A 32 3.07 5.65 5.86
CA PHE A 32 2.28 4.48 6.23
C PHE A 32 1.95 3.61 5.01
N ALA A 33 1.53 4.20 3.89
CA ALA A 33 1.27 3.47 2.65
C ALA A 33 2.52 2.72 2.15
N VAL A 34 3.69 3.37 2.16
CA VAL A 34 4.96 2.72 1.81
C VAL A 34 5.28 1.57 2.75
N LEU A 35 5.11 1.75 4.06
CA LEU A 35 5.34 0.67 5.04
C LEU A 35 4.42 -0.54 4.79
N VAL A 36 3.15 -0.32 4.45
CA VAL A 36 2.21 -1.41 4.09
C VAL A 36 2.70 -2.16 2.85
N VAL A 37 3.14 -1.44 1.81
CA VAL A 37 3.70 -2.07 0.61
C VAL A 37 4.96 -2.86 0.95
N LEU A 38 5.88 -2.32 1.75
CA LEU A 38 7.10 -3.02 2.18
C LEU A 38 6.78 -4.26 3.04
N PHE A 39 5.81 -4.18 3.93
CA PHE A 39 5.35 -5.32 4.71
C PHE A 39 4.82 -6.45 3.81
N SER A 40 4.18 -6.10 2.70
CA SER A 40 3.69 -7.07 1.72
C SER A 40 4.81 -7.82 0.98
N PHE A 41 6.02 -7.25 0.89
CA PHE A 41 7.22 -7.97 0.44
C PHE A 41 7.69 -8.95 1.51
N GLY A 42 7.71 -8.53 2.78
CA GLY A 42 8.08 -9.40 3.91
C GLY A 42 7.18 -10.63 4.03
N GLY A 43 5.87 -10.46 3.84
CA GLY A 43 4.89 -11.55 3.93
C GLY A 43 5.03 -12.67 2.88
N THR A 44 5.88 -12.52 1.86
CA THR A 44 6.14 -13.59 0.87
C THR A 44 7.59 -13.99 0.75
N ILE A 45 8.48 -13.47 1.59
CA ILE A 45 9.85 -13.97 1.62
C ILE A 45 9.82 -15.50 1.80
N GLU A 46 8.93 -15.99 2.65
CA GLU A 46 8.72 -17.41 2.90
C GLU A 46 8.17 -18.18 1.68
N MET A 47 7.34 -17.55 0.84
CA MET A 47 6.82 -18.16 -0.39
C MET A 47 7.84 -18.17 -1.52
N GLU A 48 8.68 -17.13 -1.60
CA GLU A 48 9.63 -16.95 -2.68
C GLU A 48 10.94 -17.71 -2.43
N SER A 49 11.31 -17.93 -1.17
CA SER A 49 12.64 -18.40 -0.77
C SER A 49 12.72 -19.87 -0.35
N PHE A 50 11.61 -20.50 0.05
CA PHE A 50 11.62 -21.88 0.54
C PHE A 50 10.83 -22.82 -0.38
N PRO A 51 11.45 -23.91 -0.86
CA PRO A 51 10.72 -24.96 -1.56
C PRO A 51 9.75 -25.65 -0.61
N GLY A 52 8.47 -25.72 -0.99
CA GLY A 52 7.42 -26.39 -0.21
C GLY A 52 6.05 -25.73 -0.32
N LEU A 53 5.03 -26.43 0.16
CA LEU A 53 3.67 -25.90 0.28
C LEU A 53 3.59 -24.88 1.41
N ARG A 54 2.99 -23.74 1.10
CA ARG A 54 2.74 -22.64 2.04
C ARG A 54 1.31 -22.14 1.90
N GLU A 55 0.81 -21.52 2.96
CA GLU A 55 -0.50 -20.89 2.98
C GLU A 55 -0.55 -19.76 1.96
N ASN A 56 -1.62 -19.69 1.17
CA ASN A 56 -1.77 -18.70 0.13
C ASN A 56 -2.05 -17.30 0.71
N MET A 57 -0.99 -16.54 0.93
CA MET A 57 -1.06 -15.13 1.33
C MET A 57 -1.33 -14.17 0.17
N GLY A 58 -1.41 -14.67 -1.08
CA GLY A 58 -1.64 -13.87 -2.29
C GLY A 58 -2.84 -12.92 -2.16
N PRO A 59 -4.03 -13.40 -1.76
CA PRO A 59 -5.20 -12.56 -1.57
C PRO A 59 -5.00 -11.47 -0.52
N VAL A 60 -4.41 -11.81 0.62
CA VAL A 60 -4.13 -10.87 1.72
C VAL A 60 -3.23 -9.73 1.24
N ILE A 61 -2.20 -10.05 0.48
CA ILE A 61 -1.27 -9.06 -0.06
C ILE A 61 -1.96 -8.14 -1.05
N VAL A 62 -2.80 -8.67 -1.94
CA VAL A 62 -3.55 -7.82 -2.87
C VAL A 62 -4.48 -6.87 -2.12
N TYR A 63 -5.14 -7.31 -1.05
CA TYR A 63 -5.91 -6.41 -0.18
C TYR A 63 -5.05 -5.34 0.49
N MET A 64 -3.84 -5.69 0.97
CA MET A 64 -2.90 -4.72 1.53
C MET A 64 -2.47 -3.68 0.48
N LEU A 65 -2.21 -4.10 -0.75
CA LEU A 65 -1.86 -3.21 -1.86
C LEU A 65 -3.02 -2.27 -2.22
N VAL A 66 -4.25 -2.78 -2.29
CA VAL A 66 -5.45 -1.95 -2.51
C VAL A 66 -5.61 -0.94 -1.37
N PHE A 67 -5.44 -1.36 -0.12
CA PHE A 67 -5.49 -0.49 1.04
C PHE A 67 -4.40 0.60 0.98
N ALA A 68 -3.16 0.24 0.65
CA ALA A 68 -2.07 1.20 0.48
C ALA A 68 -2.36 2.22 -0.63
N ALA A 69 -2.96 1.80 -1.75
CA ALA A 69 -3.40 2.73 -2.80
C ALA A 69 -4.46 3.70 -2.30
N LEU A 70 -5.47 3.23 -1.55
CA LEU A 70 -6.50 4.10 -0.98
C LEU A 70 -5.90 5.12 0.00
N VAL A 71 -4.98 4.69 0.87
CA VAL A 71 -4.24 5.59 1.76
C VAL A 71 -3.40 6.59 0.96
N GLY A 72 -2.72 6.14 -0.10
CA GLY A 72 -1.94 7.00 -0.99
C GLY A 72 -2.79 8.08 -1.68
N VAL A 73 -3.98 7.71 -2.17
CA VAL A 73 -4.96 8.67 -2.72
C VAL A 73 -5.44 9.65 -1.66
N GLY A 74 -5.70 9.17 -0.43
CA GLY A 74 -6.02 10.02 0.72
C GLY A 74 -4.90 11.02 1.05
N GLY A 75 -3.65 10.55 1.07
CA GLY A 75 -2.46 11.39 1.24
C GLY A 75 -2.31 12.44 0.14
N LEU A 76 -2.56 12.07 -1.12
CA LEU A 76 -2.55 13.01 -2.25
C LEU A 76 -3.63 14.08 -2.08
N ALA A 77 -4.85 13.69 -1.71
CA ALA A 77 -5.94 14.62 -1.46
C ALA A 77 -5.59 15.62 -0.32
N LEU A 78 -4.96 15.15 0.76
CA LEU A 78 -4.49 15.99 1.86
C LEU A 78 -3.35 16.94 1.47
N SER A 79 -2.44 16.48 0.60
CA SER A 79 -1.32 17.29 0.09
C SER A 79 -1.78 18.35 -0.94
N GLY A 80 -2.99 18.20 -1.47
CA GLY A 80 -3.53 18.97 -2.57
C GLY A 80 -3.17 18.37 -3.93
N TRP A 81 -4.15 18.27 -4.82
CA TRP A 81 -4.03 17.65 -6.14
C TRP A 81 -3.00 18.30 -7.07
N ARG A 82 -2.59 19.54 -6.77
CA ARG A 82 -1.55 20.28 -7.50
C ARG A 82 -0.16 20.12 -6.91
N SER A 83 -0.01 19.38 -5.81
CA SER A 83 1.27 19.18 -5.15
C SER A 83 2.15 18.22 -5.94
N TYR A 84 3.25 18.74 -6.48
CA TYR A 84 4.25 17.92 -7.18
C TYR A 84 4.84 16.84 -6.27
N GLY A 85 5.07 17.17 -4.98
CA GLY A 85 5.55 16.22 -3.98
C GLY A 85 4.57 15.08 -3.71
N GLY A 86 3.27 15.38 -3.68
CA GLY A 86 2.22 14.36 -3.54
C GLY A 86 2.20 13.40 -4.72
N TRP A 87 2.28 13.91 -5.94
CA TRP A 87 2.35 13.07 -7.15
C TRP A 87 3.64 12.24 -7.21
N ALA A 88 4.78 12.78 -6.80
CA ALA A 88 6.04 12.03 -6.72
C ALA A 88 5.93 10.87 -5.71
N ALA A 89 5.31 11.10 -4.55
CA ALA A 89 5.07 10.05 -3.56
C ALA A 89 4.13 8.95 -4.11
N VAL A 90 3.04 9.34 -4.79
CA VAL A 90 2.12 8.40 -5.44
C VAL A 90 2.82 7.61 -6.54
N ALA A 91 3.66 8.24 -7.36
CA ALA A 91 4.43 7.54 -8.39
C ALA A 91 5.40 6.52 -7.77
N CYS A 92 6.04 6.86 -6.65
CA CYS A 92 6.92 5.95 -5.92
C CYS A 92 6.14 4.75 -5.35
N ILE A 93 5.01 5.00 -4.69
CA ILE A 93 4.12 3.94 -4.19
C ILE A 93 3.63 3.06 -5.35
N GLY A 94 3.18 3.67 -6.44
CA GLY A 94 2.72 2.96 -7.64
C GLY A 94 3.81 2.09 -8.27
N ALA A 95 5.05 2.56 -8.33
CA ALA A 95 6.19 1.78 -8.80
C ALA A 95 6.47 0.57 -7.90
N LEU A 96 6.44 0.75 -6.57
CA LEU A 96 6.60 -0.35 -5.61
C LEU A 96 5.47 -1.38 -5.74
N MET A 97 4.22 -0.91 -5.88
CA MET A 97 3.05 -1.77 -6.10
C MET A 97 3.16 -2.53 -7.44
N ALA A 98 3.59 -1.88 -8.51
CA ALA A 98 3.76 -2.51 -9.82
C ALA A 98 4.85 -3.58 -9.79
N LEU A 99 5.99 -3.28 -9.15
CA LEU A 99 7.06 -4.26 -8.91
C LEU A 99 6.52 -5.45 -8.13
N ARG A 100 5.68 -5.20 -7.12
CA ARG A 100 5.08 -6.26 -6.31
C ARG A 100 4.09 -7.13 -7.08
N MET A 101 3.26 -6.51 -7.93
CA MET A 101 2.33 -7.26 -8.76
C MET A 101 3.06 -8.07 -9.83
N TRP A 102 4.21 -7.60 -10.32
CA TRP A 102 5.04 -8.37 -11.24
C TRP A 102 5.52 -9.70 -10.61
N THR A 103 5.94 -9.67 -9.34
CA THR A 103 6.39 -10.89 -8.64
C THR A 103 5.24 -11.82 -8.25
N LEU A 104 4.07 -11.25 -7.95
CA LEU A 104 2.87 -12.02 -7.56
C LEU A 104 2.05 -12.54 -8.74
N ALA A 105 2.18 -11.94 -9.93
CA ALA A 105 1.39 -12.32 -11.10
C ALA A 105 1.39 -13.83 -11.40
N PRO A 106 2.53 -14.54 -11.32
CA PRO A 106 2.57 -15.98 -11.56
C PRO A 106 1.91 -16.81 -10.45
N ALA A 107 1.58 -16.23 -9.30
CA ALA A 107 0.86 -16.90 -8.21
C ALA A 107 -0.64 -16.56 -8.23
N LEU A 108 -1.08 -15.57 -9.02
CA LEU A 108 -2.49 -15.15 -9.07
C LEU A 108 -3.42 -16.20 -9.66
N HIS A 109 -2.95 -17.14 -10.51
CA HIS A 109 -3.80 -18.25 -10.96
C HIS A 109 -4.15 -19.21 -9.82
N CYS A 110 -3.37 -19.19 -8.73
CA CYS A 110 -3.65 -19.96 -7.52
C CYS A 110 -4.59 -19.24 -6.54
N TRP A 111 -5.18 -18.10 -6.90
CA TRP A 111 -6.01 -17.28 -5.99
C TRP A 111 -7.09 -18.05 -5.24
N SER A 112 -7.72 -19.03 -5.89
CA SER A 112 -8.82 -19.82 -5.31
C SER A 112 -8.36 -20.97 -4.41
N TYR A 113 -7.05 -21.18 -4.25
CA TYR A 113 -6.50 -22.31 -3.50
C TYR A 113 -5.93 -21.86 -2.15
N ASP A 114 -6.07 -22.71 -1.14
CA ASP A 114 -5.56 -22.43 0.21
C ASP A 114 -4.03 -22.47 0.30
N SER A 115 -3.39 -23.19 -0.62
CA SER A 115 -1.97 -23.51 -0.55
C SER A 115 -1.30 -23.30 -1.90
N VAL A 116 -0.09 -22.75 -1.88
CA VAL A 116 0.76 -22.56 -3.05
C VAL A 116 2.15 -23.10 -2.76
N GLY A 117 2.70 -23.84 -3.72
CA GLY A 117 4.09 -24.29 -3.69
C GLY A 117 4.84 -23.83 -4.93
N ARG A 118 6.12 -23.49 -4.75
CA ARG A 118 7.03 -23.12 -5.82
C ARG A 118 7.84 -24.33 -6.26
N ASN A 119 7.85 -24.61 -7.56
CA ASN A 119 8.70 -25.63 -8.17
C ASN A 119 10.10 -25.08 -8.51
N ASP A 120 11.05 -25.99 -8.72
CA ASP A 120 12.44 -25.67 -9.07
C ASP A 120 12.57 -24.96 -10.44
N ASP A 121 11.59 -25.13 -11.33
CA ASP A 121 11.50 -24.43 -12.61
C ASP A 121 10.93 -23.00 -12.49
N GLY A 122 10.56 -22.59 -11.27
CA GLY A 122 9.95 -21.30 -10.97
C GLY A 122 8.44 -21.23 -11.22
N SER A 123 7.80 -22.32 -11.64
CA SER A 123 6.35 -22.42 -11.72
C SER A 123 5.72 -22.56 -10.32
N TYR A 124 4.44 -22.19 -10.22
CA TYR A 124 3.66 -22.36 -8.99
C TYR A 124 2.57 -23.41 -9.19
N TYR A 125 2.46 -24.34 -8.25
CA TYR A 125 1.35 -25.29 -8.17
C TYR A 125 0.43 -24.94 -7.00
N CYS A 126 -0.86 -25.19 -7.17
CA CYS A 126 -1.91 -24.77 -6.26
C CYS A 126 -2.65 -26.00 -5.73
N VAL A 127 -2.92 -26.04 -4.43
CA VAL A 127 -3.58 -27.20 -3.80
C VAL A 127 -4.57 -26.71 -2.73
N ASN A 128 -5.76 -27.32 -2.67
CA ASN A 128 -6.70 -27.05 -1.59
C ASN A 128 -6.32 -27.84 -0.33
N ARG A 129 -6.56 -27.27 0.85
CA ARG A 129 -6.23 -27.93 2.11
C ARG A 129 -6.98 -29.26 2.30
N GLY A 130 -8.17 -29.37 1.69
CA GLY A 130 -9.00 -30.58 1.70
C GLY A 130 -8.42 -31.75 0.91
N ASP A 131 -7.55 -31.51 -0.08
CA ASP A 131 -6.97 -32.56 -0.93
C ASP A 131 -5.72 -33.21 -0.31
N MET A 132 -5.23 -32.68 0.82
CA MET A 132 -4.05 -33.17 1.53
C MET A 132 -4.37 -34.07 2.74
N LEU A 133 -5.65 -34.25 3.06
CA LEU A 133 -6.11 -35.14 4.12
C LEU A 133 -6.63 -36.45 3.49
N PRO A 134 -6.11 -37.63 3.89
CA PRO A 134 -6.59 -38.92 3.42
C PRO A 134 -8.00 -39.25 3.93
#